data_AF-A0A2X2BUH4-F1
#
_entry.id   AF-A0A2X2BUH4-F1
#
_cell.length_a   1.000
_cell.length_b   1.000
_cell.length_c   1.000
_cell.angle_alpha   90.00
_cell.angle_beta   90.00
_cell.angle_gamma   90.00
#
_symmetry.space_group_name_H-M   'P 1'
#
loop_
_entity.id
_entity.type
_entity.pdbx_description
1 polymer ?
#
loop_
_entity_poly.entity_id
_entity_poly.type
_entity_poly.pdbx_seq_one_letter_code
_entity_poly.pdbx_strand_id
1 'polypeptide(L)'
;MHKKDISRKQRLISYCVIYLTAIYPLHPAWGSVITSSDKTITINQQNNIPIINIATPNDSGVSHNRFNVFNVNKQGAVLNNSQVDANSQLAKKNIC
;
A
#
# COMPACT_ATOMS: atom_id res chain seq x y z
N MET A 1 -48.19 -15.75 22.37
CA MET A 1 -47.18 -15.04 21.54
C MET A 1 -45.99 -14.70 22.43
N HIS A 2 -44.91 -15.48 22.36
CA HIS A 2 -43.78 -15.39 23.29
C HIS A 2 -42.68 -14.50 22.66
N LYS A 3 -42.46 -13.29 23.21
CA LYS A 3 -41.43 -12.36 22.73
C LYS A 3 -40.11 -12.78 23.38
N LYS A 4 -39.19 -13.36 22.59
CA LYS A 4 -37.86 -13.74 23.06
C LYS A 4 -37.02 -12.47 23.22
N ASP A 5 -36.67 -12.13 24.46
CA ASP A 5 -35.86 -10.94 24.74
C ASP A 5 -34.45 -11.10 24.17
N ILE A 6 -34.06 -10.18 23.30
CA ILE A 6 -32.74 -10.19 22.65
C ILE A 6 -31.69 -9.76 23.67
N SER A 7 -30.77 -10.67 24.00
CA SER A 7 -29.68 -10.42 24.94
C SER A 7 -28.77 -9.28 24.48
N ARG A 8 -28.23 -8.47 25.39
CA ARG A 8 -27.27 -7.38 25.06
C ARG A 8 -26.08 -7.88 24.23
N LYS A 9 -25.65 -9.12 24.46
CA LYS A 9 -24.60 -9.80 23.68
C LYS A 9 -25.02 -10.03 22.23
N GLN A 10 -26.28 -10.42 21.97
CA GLN A 10 -26.82 -10.59 20.62
C GLN A 10 -26.98 -9.27 19.87
N ARG A 11 -27.27 -8.17 20.56
CA ARG A 11 -27.31 -6.82 19.94
C ARG A 11 -25.92 -6.39 19.48
N LEU A 12 -24.90 -6.61 20.32
CA LEU A 12 -23.50 -6.36 19.97
C LEU A 12 -23.06 -7.19 18.75
N ILE A 13 -23.41 -8.48 18.73
CA ILE A 13 -23.12 -9.35 17.59
C ILE A 13 -23.83 -8.85 16.33
N SER A 14 -25.10 -8.46 16.41
CA SER A 14 -25.82 -7.87 15.27
C SER A 14 -25.17 -6.58 14.77
N TYR A 15 -24.71 -5.70 15.66
CA TYR A 15 -24.02 -4.47 15.23
C TYR A 15 -22.68 -4.76 14.57
N CYS A 16 -21.90 -5.72 15.08
CA CYS A 16 -20.67 -6.15 14.41
C CYS A 16 -20.96 -6.73 13.02
N VAL A 17 -21.99 -7.57 12.87
CA VAL A 17 -22.35 -8.17 11.58
C VAL A 17 -22.86 -7.11 10.60
N ILE A 18 -23.68 -6.16 11.05
CA ILE A 18 -24.15 -5.03 10.22
C ILE A 18 -22.96 -4.18 9.78
N TYR A 19 -22.05 -3.85 10.69
CA TYR A 19 -20.85 -3.07 10.37
C TYR A 19 -19.96 -3.80 9.34
N LEU A 20 -19.71 -5.09 9.54
CA LEU A 20 -18.88 -5.91 8.66
C LEU A 20 -19.51 -6.18 7.28
N THR A 21 -20.83 -6.05 7.13
CA THR A 21 -21.52 -6.30 5.86
C THR A 21 -21.86 -5.01 5.12
N ALA A 22 -22.29 -3.97 5.82
CA ALA A 22 -22.74 -2.71 5.20
C ALA A 22 -21.60 -1.73 4.91
N ILE A 23 -20.56 -1.68 5.75
CA ILE A 23 -19.51 -0.65 5.67
C ILE A 23 -18.21 -1.20 5.08
N TYR A 24 -18.02 -2.52 5.10
CA TYR A 24 -16.83 -3.17 4.58
C TYR A 24 -16.52 -2.89 3.09
N PRO A 25 -17.50 -2.74 2.17
CA PRO A 25 -17.24 -2.39 0.77
C PRO A 25 -16.74 -0.95 0.57
N LEU A 26 -16.84 -0.11 1.60
CA LEU A 26 -16.44 1.30 1.54
C LEU A 26 -15.02 1.53 2.07
N HIS A 27 -14.32 0.48 2.52
CA HIS A 27 -12.93 0.63 2.90
C HIS A 27 -12.07 0.81 1.64
N PRO A 28 -11.14 1.79 1.63
CA PRO A 28 -10.17 1.90 0.54
C PRO A 28 -9.41 0.58 0.42
N ALA A 29 -9.37 0.03 -0.80
CA ALA A 29 -8.55 -1.14 -1.08
C ALA A 29 -7.07 -0.74 -0.92
N TRP A 30 -6.45 -1.15 0.18
CA TRP A 30 -4.99 -1.10 0.32
C TRP A 30 -4.38 -2.24 -0.50
N GLY A 31 -4.38 -2.07 -1.82
CA GLY A 31 -3.61 -2.91 -2.72
C GLY A 31 -2.19 -2.35 -2.85
N SER A 32 -1.18 -3.20 -2.63
CA SER A 32 0.15 -2.89 -3.16
C SER A 32 0.07 -2.89 -4.69
N VAL A 33 0.23 -1.73 -5.30
CA VAL A 33 0.08 -1.53 -6.75
C VAL A 33 1.32 -2.02 -7.51
N ILE A 34 2.41 -2.29 -6.80
CA ILE A 34 3.69 -2.70 -7.36
C ILE A 34 4.18 -3.91 -6.59
N THR A 35 4.25 -5.05 -7.27
CA THR A 35 4.83 -6.28 -6.73
C THR A 35 6.17 -6.54 -7.40
N SER A 36 7.22 -6.56 -6.60
CA SER A 36 8.55 -6.92 -7.09
C SER A 36 8.58 -8.38 -7.51
N SER A 37 9.18 -8.66 -8.66
CA SER A 37 9.50 -10.03 -9.08
C SER A 37 10.83 -10.52 -8.53
N ASP A 38 11.58 -9.66 -7.83
CA ASP A 38 12.94 -9.93 -7.39
C ASP A 38 13.25 -9.31 -6.01
N LYS A 39 14.24 -9.86 -5.28
CA LYS A 39 14.62 -9.38 -3.94
C LYS A 39 15.52 -8.14 -3.97
N THR A 40 15.88 -7.68 -5.15
CA THR A 40 16.86 -6.61 -5.40
C THR A 40 16.29 -5.21 -5.27
N ILE A 41 14.96 -5.08 -5.22
CA ILE A 41 14.27 -3.80 -5.04
C ILE A 41 13.45 -3.81 -3.76
N THR A 42 13.40 -2.67 -3.08
CA THR A 42 12.51 -2.47 -1.92
C THR A 42 11.46 -1.43 -2.26
N ILE A 43 10.21 -1.71 -1.88
CA ILE A 43 9.08 -0.85 -2.17
C ILE A 43 8.50 -0.38 -0.84
N ASN A 44 8.66 0.91 -0.58
CA ASN A 44 8.07 1.59 0.55
C ASN A 44 6.92 2.47 0.06
N GLN A 45 6.08 2.94 0.97
CA GLN A 45 5.02 3.90 0.62
C GLN A 45 5.05 5.06 1.59
N GLN A 46 5.01 6.29 1.04
CA GLN A 46 4.91 7.52 1.81
C GLN A 46 3.81 8.39 1.22
N ASN A 47 2.88 8.85 2.05
CA ASN A 47 1.72 9.64 1.62
C ASN A 47 0.96 9.01 0.44
N ASN A 48 0.80 7.68 0.47
CA ASN A 48 0.17 6.88 -0.59
C ASN A 48 0.91 6.89 -1.95
N ILE A 49 2.16 7.36 -1.98
CA ILE A 49 3.03 7.33 -3.15
C ILE A 49 4.06 6.22 -2.93
N PRO A 50 4.18 5.26 -3.86
CA PRO A 50 5.20 4.22 -3.78
C PRO A 50 6.58 4.81 -4.02
N ILE A 51 7.51 4.52 -3.11
CA ILE A 51 8.94 4.81 -3.22
C ILE A 51 9.63 3.46 -3.46
N ILE A 52 10.27 3.34 -4.61
CA ILE A 52 10.93 2.11 -5.06
C ILE A 52 12.43 2.39 -5.03
N ASN A 53 13.13 1.79 -4.07
CA ASN A 53 14.59 1.82 -4.07
C ASN A 53 15.06 0.82 -5.13
N ILE A 54 15.74 1.36 -6.14
CA ILE A 54 16.13 0.58 -7.31
C ILE A 54 17.36 -0.28 -7.00
N ALA A 55 17.51 -1.37 -7.74
CA ALA A 55 18.65 -2.26 -7.61
C ALA A 55 19.96 -1.52 -7.92
N THR A 56 21.06 -1.96 -7.31
CA THR A 56 22.41 -1.47 -7.62
C THR A 56 22.67 -1.59 -9.13
N PRO A 57 23.24 -0.55 -9.78
CA PRO A 57 23.56 -0.62 -11.20
C PRO A 57 24.59 -1.73 -11.47
N ASN A 58 24.49 -2.36 -12.65
CA ASN A 58 25.50 -3.29 -13.14
C ASN A 58 26.78 -2.54 -13.59
N ASP A 59 27.77 -3.28 -14.10
CA ASP A 59 29.05 -2.72 -14.56
C ASP A 59 28.91 -1.72 -15.71
N SER A 60 27.77 -1.71 -16.40
CA SER A 60 27.44 -0.73 -17.45
C SER A 60 26.66 0.49 -16.92
N GLY A 61 26.44 0.59 -15.61
CA GLY A 61 25.67 1.67 -14.98
C GLY A 61 24.14 1.49 -15.05
N VAL A 62 23.65 0.31 -15.44
CA VAL A 62 22.20 0.06 -15.62
C VAL A 62 21.62 -0.63 -14.40
N SER A 63 20.61 -0.01 -13.78
CA SER A 63 19.80 -0.64 -12.74
C SER A 63 18.67 -1.46 -13.36
N HIS A 64 18.76 -2.80 -13.26
CA HIS A 64 17.75 -3.71 -13.77
C HIS A 64 16.70 -4.04 -12.70
N ASN A 65 15.51 -3.48 -12.83
CA ASN A 65 14.40 -3.63 -11.88
C ASN A 65 13.27 -4.43 -12.54
N ARG A 66 12.84 -5.53 -11.92
CA ARG A 66 11.85 -6.45 -12.51
C ARG A 66 10.60 -6.53 -11.63
N PHE A 67 9.45 -6.30 -12.24
CA PHE A 67 8.16 -6.25 -11.55
C PHE A 67 7.20 -7.26 -12.17
N ASN A 68 6.40 -7.93 -11.36
CA ASN A 68 5.28 -8.73 -11.89
C ASN A 68 4.16 -7.81 -12.38
N VAL A 69 3.93 -6.72 -11.65
CA VAL A 69 2.96 -5.68 -11.97
C VAL A 69 3.58 -4.32 -11.64
N PHE A 70 3.57 -3.41 -12.60
CA PHE A 70 4.04 -2.03 -12.44
C PHE A 70 2.97 -1.06 -12.93
N ASN A 71 2.18 -0.54 -11.99
CA ASN A 71 1.15 0.45 -12.26
C ASN A 71 1.46 1.74 -11.50
N VAL A 72 1.22 2.88 -12.14
CA VAL A 72 1.40 4.20 -11.53
C VAL A 72 0.04 4.89 -11.47
N ASN A 73 -0.40 5.20 -10.26
CA ASN A 73 -1.66 5.92 -10.04
C ASN A 73 -1.47 7.41 -10.29
N LYS A 74 -2.58 8.18 -10.24
CA LYS A 74 -2.58 9.64 -10.47
C LYS A 74 -1.61 10.42 -9.57
N GLN A 75 -1.34 9.89 -8.38
CA GLN A 75 -0.40 10.46 -7.40
C GLN A 75 1.07 10.28 -7.80
N GLY A 76 1.36 9.42 -8.79
CA GLY A 76 2.70 9.10 -9.26
C GLY A 76 3.40 8.01 -8.47
N ALA A 77 4.68 7.80 -8.78
CA ALA A 77 5.60 6.89 -8.13
C ALA A 77 7.00 7.52 -8.09
N VAL A 78 7.82 7.15 -7.10
CA VAL A 78 9.19 7.64 -6.93
C VAL A 78 10.14 6.48 -7.09
N LEU A 79 11.06 6.57 -8.06
CA LEU A 79 12.22 5.68 -8.16
C LEU A 79 13.37 6.35 -7.39
N ASN A 80 13.75 5.78 -6.26
CA ASN A 80 14.85 6.29 -5.46
C ASN A 80 16.17 5.74 -5.98
N ASN A 81 16.97 6.65 -6.56
CA ASN A 81 18.35 6.42 -7.00
C ASN A 81 19.36 7.24 -6.15
N SER A 82 18.94 7.74 -5.00
CA SER A 82 19.79 8.57 -4.14
C SER A 82 20.59 7.72 -3.17
N GLN A 83 21.87 8.05 -3.01
CA GLN A 83 22.75 7.46 -1.99
C GLN A 83 22.71 8.23 -0.66
N VAL A 84 22.11 9.42 -0.67
CA VAL A 84 22.01 10.33 0.49
C VAL A 84 20.59 10.88 0.59
N ASP A 85 20.18 11.30 1.79
CA ASP A 85 18.86 11.89 2.02
C ASP A 85 18.49 12.94 0.96
N ALA A 86 17.41 12.66 0.22
CA ALA A 86 16.90 13.53 -0.83
C ALA A 86 15.41 13.80 -0.63
N ASN A 87 14.96 15.01 -0.99
CA ASN A 87 13.55 15.35 -1.00
C ASN A 87 12.96 15.12 -2.39
N SER A 88 12.02 14.18 -2.48
CA SER A 88 11.25 13.99 -3.71
C SER A 88 10.07 14.97 -3.79
N GLN A 89 9.83 15.51 -4.99
CA GLN A 89 8.70 16.41 -5.25
C GLN A 89 7.34 15.76 -4.97
N LEU A 90 7.24 14.45 -5.25
CA LEU A 90 6.03 13.69 -5.06
C LEU A 90 5.90 13.22 -3.60
N ALA A 91 6.95 12.62 -3.03
CA ALA A 91 6.90 12.10 -1.66
C ALA A 91 6.96 13.19 -0.57
N LYS A 92 7.38 14.43 -0.92
CA LYS A 92 7.40 15.64 -0.08
C LYS A 92 8.10 15.49 1.28
N LYS A 93 9.04 14.54 1.39
CA LYS A 93 9.89 14.27 2.57
C LYS A 93 11.09 13.39 2.14
N ASN A 94 12.12 13.30 3.00
CA ASN A 94 13.32 12.49 2.79
C ASN A 94 12.96 11.03 2.43
N ILE A 95 13.59 10.51 1.37
CA ILE A 95 13.29 9.20 0.78
C ILE A 95 14.37 8.12 1.01
N CYS A 96 15.40 8.40 1.81
CA CYS A 96 16.47 7.45 2.13
C CYS A 96 16.21 6.69 3.44
#